data_AF-A0A6V7L2X4-F1
#
_entry.id   AF-A0A6V7L2X4-F1
#
_cell.length_a   1.000
_cell.length_b   1.000
_cell.length_c   1.000
_cell.angle_alpha   90.00
_cell.angle_beta   90.00
_cell.angle_gamma   90.00
#
_symmetry.space_group_name_H-M   'P 1'
#
loop_
_entity.id
_entity.type
_entity.pdbx_description
1 polymer ?
#
loop_
_entity_poly.entity_id
_entity_poly.type
_entity_poly.pdbx_seq_one_letter_code
_entity_poly.pdbx_strand_id
1 'polypeptide(L)' 'ARSCTTCDKVLAELEKIDDDTDTFGVDFVKINDKRLAKQYGIKTFPALTYFREKEPIIYD' A
#
# COMPACT_ATOMS: atom_id res chain seq x y z
N ALA A 1 -18.92 -11.78 7.44
CA ALA A 1 -18.18 -11.01 6.41
C ALA A 1 -18.98 -9.76 6.09
N ARG A 2 -18.40 -8.56 6.24
CA ARG A 2 -19.09 -7.34 5.80
C ARG A 2 -19.09 -7.34 4.26
N SER A 3 -20.28 -7.42 3.67
CA SER A 3 -20.47 -7.31 2.21
C SER A 3 -20.09 -5.90 1.78
N CYS A 4 -18.88 -5.72 1.27
CA CYS A 4 -18.37 -4.46 0.74
C CYS A 4 -18.13 -4.66 -0.76
N THR A 5 -19.09 -4.22 -1.58
CA THR A 5 -19.10 -4.44 -3.03
C THR A 5 -17.94 -3.75 -3.77
N THR A 6 -17.33 -2.74 -3.15
CA THR A 6 -16.18 -2.01 -3.68
C THR A 6 -14.85 -2.60 -3.21
N CYS A 7 -14.84 -3.31 -2.08
CA CYS A 7 -13.61 -3.84 -1.50
C CYS A 7 -12.99 -4.91 -2.40
N ASP A 8 -13.80 -5.81 -2.97
CA ASP A 8 -13.30 -6.86 -3.87
C ASP A 8 -12.65 -6.28 -5.12
N LYS A 9 -13.21 -5.19 -5.67
CA LYS A 9 -12.62 -4.47 -6.80
C LYS A 9 -11.29 -3.83 -6.42
N VAL A 10 -11.23 -3.13 -5.29
CA VAL A 10 -9.99 -2.50 -4.81
C VAL A 10 -8.92 -3.56 -4.56
N LEU A 11 -9.27 -4.70 -3.97
CA LEU A 11 -8.34 -5.80 -3.75
C LEU A 11 -7.82 -6.39 -5.07
N ALA A 12 -8.70 -6.62 -6.05
CA ALA A 12 -8.28 -7.13 -7.36
C ALA A 12 -7.32 -6.19 -8.08
N GLU A 13 -7.56 -4.87 -8.02
CA GLU A 13 -6.62 -3.90 -8.60
C GLU A 13 -5.29 -3.85 -7.84
N LEU A 14 -5.29 -4.03 -6.52
CA LEU A 14 -4.06 -4.11 -5.72
C LEU A 14 -3.25 -5.38 -6.02
N GLU A 15 -3.90 -6.53 -6.22
CA GLU A 15 -3.24 -7.77 -6.65
C GLU A 15 -2.60 -7.61 -8.04
N LYS A 16 -3.28 -6.91 -8.95
CA LYS A 16 -2.71 -6.61 -10.26
C LYS A 16 -1.47 -5.73 -10.18
N ILE A 17 -1.45 -4.75 -9.28
CA ILE A 17 -0.27 -3.90 -9.06
C ILE A 17 0.88 -4.74 -8.50
N ASP A 18 0.62 -5.63 -7.55
CA ASP A 18 1.61 -6.55 -6.96
C ASP A 18 2.32 -7.37 -8.04
N ASP A 19 1.53 -8.07 -8.88
CA ASP A 19 2.02 -8.86 -10.01
C ASP A 19 2.88 -8.02 -10.99
N ASP A 20 2.46 -6.79 -11.29
CA ASP A 20 3.21 -5.88 -12.16
C ASP A 20 4.53 -5.44 -11.49
N THR A 21 4.51 -5.10 -10.18
CA THR A 21 5.69 -4.62 -9.44
C THR A 21 6.77 -5.67 -9.25
N ASP A 22 6.39 -6.94 -9.17
CA ASP A 22 7.32 -8.07 -9.10
C ASP A 22 8.24 -8.12 -10.32
N THR A 23 7.73 -7.77 -11.51
CA THR A 23 8.53 -7.73 -12.74
C THR A 23 9.62 -6.65 -12.72
N PHE A 24 9.44 -5.63 -11.88
CA PHE A 24 10.41 -4.56 -11.65
C PHE A 24 11.30 -4.81 -10.43
N GLY A 25 11.11 -5.93 -9.72
CA GLY A 25 11.84 -6.27 -8.49
C GLY A 25 11.46 -5.37 -7.30
N VAL A 26 10.21 -4.89 -7.27
CA VAL A 26 9.69 -4.05 -6.19
C VAL A 26 8.74 -4.89 -5.35
N ASP A 27 9.10 -5.12 -4.08
CA ASP A 27 8.24 -5.86 -3.14
C ASP A 27 7.01 -5.04 -2.73
N PHE A 28 5.80 -5.58 -2.94
CA PHE A 28 4.58 -4.99 -2.43
C PHE A 28 4.27 -5.52 -1.02
N VAL A 29 4.27 -4.63 -0.02
CA VAL A 29 4.03 -5.02 1.38
C VAL A 29 2.82 -4.29 1.98
N LYS A 30 2.04 -5.02 2.79
CA LYS A 30 0.98 -4.45 3.63
C LYS A 30 1.47 -4.30 5.06
N ILE A 31 1.34 -3.10 5.62
CA ILE A 31 1.69 -2.81 7.00
C ILE A 31 0.47 -2.39 7.84
N ASN A 32 0.43 -2.86 9.08
CA ASN A 32 -0.56 -2.44 10.08
C ASN A 32 0.16 -1.98 11.37
N ASP A 33 1.05 -1.00 11.24
CA ASP A 33 1.76 -0.38 12.35
C ASP A 33 1.48 1.13 12.40
N LYS A 34 0.61 1.53 13.33
CA LYS A 34 0.23 2.93 13.54
C LYS A 34 1.38 3.79 14.08
N ARG A 35 2.33 3.21 14.81
CA ARG A 35 3.49 3.94 15.33
C ARG A 35 4.43 4.29 14.19
N LEU A 36 4.71 3.32 13.32
CA LEU A 36 5.55 3.53 12.14
C LEU A 36 4.90 4.52 11.17
N ALA A 37 3.59 4.37 10.90
CA ALA A 37 2.85 5.32 10.06
C ALA A 37 2.96 6.76 10.57
N LYS A 38 2.84 6.97 11.90
CA LYS A 38 3.04 8.29 12.51
C LYS A 38 4.48 8.81 12.36
N GLN A 39 5.49 7.95 12.46
CA GLN A 39 6.89 8.34 12.25
C GLN A 39 7.16 8.82 10.82
N TYR A 40 6.52 8.21 9.82
CA TYR A 40 6.59 8.64 8.42
C TYR A 40 5.58 9.74 8.05
N GLY A 41 4.85 10.30 9.02
CA GLY A 41 3.92 11.40 8.77
C GLY A 41 2.60 11.01 8.10
N ILE A 42 2.29 9.71 8.00
CA ILE A 42 1.02 9.20 7.45
C ILE A 42 -0.10 9.44 8.48
N LYS A 43 -1.08 10.26 8.09
CA LYS A 43 -2.23 10.66 8.94
C LYS A 43 -3.56 10.09 8.45
N THR A 44 -3.64 9.79 7.15
CA THR A 44 -4.80 9.25 6.48
C THR A 44 -4.54 7.79 6.14
N PHE A 45 -5.61 6.98 6.21
CA PHE A 45 -5.56 5.56 5.85
C PHE A 45 -6.78 5.25 4.97
N PRO A 46 -6.67 4.33 4.00
CA PRO A 46 -5.42 3.68 3.57
C PRO A 46 -4.44 4.68 2.93
N ALA A 47 -3.15 4.35 2.92
CA ALA A 47 -2.11 5.15 2.27
C ALA A 47 -1.14 4.20 1.54
N LEU A 48 -0.66 4.64 0.37
CA LEU A 48 0.35 3.95 -0.39
C LEU A 48 1.66 4.74 -0.31
N THR A 49 2.77 4.05 -0.06
CA THR A 49 4.08 4.68 0.08
C THR A 49 5.11 3.81 -0.62
N TYR A 50 5.85 4.41 -1.56
CA TYR A 50 6.96 3.75 -2.24
C TYR A 50 8.27 4.12 -1.55
N PHE A 51 9.06 3.11 -1.21
CA PHE A 51 10.38 3.30 -0.62
C PHE A 51 11.44 3.10 -1.69
N ARG A 52 12.20 4.15 -2.01
CA ARG A 52 13.35 4.09 -2.91
C ARG A 52 14.59 4.50 -2.15
N GLU A 53 15.59 3.63 -2.07
CA GLU A 53 16.83 3.91 -1.33
C GLU A 53 16.59 4.33 0.14
N LYS A 54 15.53 3.79 0.76
CA LYS A 54 15.03 4.11 2.12
C LYS A 54 14.30 5.44 2.26
N GLU A 55 14.17 6.22 1.19
CA GLU A 55 13.36 7.44 1.17
C GLU A 55 11.89 7.13 0.86
N PRO A 56 10.94 7.55 1.72
CA PRO A 56 9.51 7.33 1.50
C PRO A 56 8.90 8.38 0.58
N ILE A 57 8.18 7.93 -0.43
CA ILE A 57 7.37 8.76 -1.33
C ILE A 57 5.91 8.38 -1.11
N ILE A 58 5.15 9.27 -0.47
CA ILE A 58 3.72 9.07 -0.18
C ILE A 58 2.92 9.43 -1.43
N TYR A 59 2.05 8.52 -1.86
CA TYR A 59 1.08 8.78 -2.93
C TYR A 59 -0.20 9.37 -2.33
N ASP A 60 -0.82 10.30 -3.07
CA ASP A 60 -2.09 10.96 -2.75
C ASP A 60 -3.23 10.39 -3.60
#